data_AF-A0AAV1M8U6-F1
#
_entry.id   AF-A0AAV1M8U6-F1
#
_cell.length_a   1.000
_cell.length_b   1.000
_cell.length_c   1.000
_cell.angle_alpha   90.00
_cell.angle_beta   90.00
_cell.angle_gamma   90.00
#
_symmetry.space_group_name_H-M   'P 1'
#
loop_
_entity.id
_entity.type
_entity.pdbx_description
1 polymer ?
#
loop_
_entity_poly.entity_id
_entity_poly.type
_entity_poly.pdbx_seq_one_letter_code
_entity_poly.pdbx_strand_id
1 'polypeptide(L)'
;MGRYIKKGLRGNWRQEDLQAALNAVANGQKVNTAAKEFKMPRRTLKRYLKTKQILKSHLGRKPLLSSEQENELVTRIKRLASVG
;
A
#
# COMPACT_ATOMS: atom_id res chain seq x y z
N MET A 1 -34.83 7.85 4.66
CA MET A 1 -33.77 6.86 4.36
C MET A 1 -32.54 7.60 3.88
N GLY A 2 -31.45 7.63 4.66
CA GLY A 2 -30.22 8.33 4.26
C GLY A 2 -29.54 7.62 3.09
N ARG A 3 -29.21 8.36 2.03
CA ARG A 3 -28.53 7.84 0.83
C ARG A 3 -27.13 7.35 1.22
N TYR A 4 -26.82 6.08 0.95
CA TYR A 4 -25.49 5.52 1.23
C TYR A 4 -24.41 6.25 0.43
N ILE A 5 -23.37 6.73 1.12
CA ILE A 5 -22.16 7.30 0.50
C ILE A 5 -21.05 6.25 0.52
N LYS A 6 -20.54 5.90 -0.66
CA LYS A 6 -19.41 4.97 -0.83
C LYS A 6 -18.20 5.50 -0.07
N LYS A 7 -17.80 4.79 0.99
CA LYS A 7 -16.51 4.99 1.67
C LYS A 7 -15.45 4.39 0.75
N GLY A 8 -14.54 5.22 0.22
CA GLY A 8 -13.58 4.82 -0.82
C GLY A 8 -12.68 3.61 -0.48
N LEU A 9 -11.86 3.18 -1.43
CA LEU A 9 -10.96 2.03 -1.26
C LEU A 9 -9.95 2.29 -0.13
N ARG A 10 -9.84 1.34 0.81
CA ARG A 10 -8.88 1.42 1.91
C ARG A 10 -7.46 1.30 1.35
N GLY A 11 -6.59 2.21 1.75
CA GLY A 11 -5.19 2.18 1.31
C GLY A 11 -4.99 2.56 -0.16
N ASN A 12 -5.90 3.37 -0.72
CA ASN A 12 -5.83 3.87 -2.09
C ASN A 12 -4.81 5.01 -2.25
N TRP A 13 -3.55 4.69 -1.97
CA TRP A 13 -2.37 5.54 -2.16
C TRP A 13 -1.22 4.67 -2.67
N ARG A 14 -0.32 5.24 -3.48
CA ARG A 14 0.78 4.50 -4.10
C ARG A 14 1.99 4.41 -3.16
N GLN A 15 2.88 3.47 -3.46
CA GLN A 15 4.14 3.33 -2.75
C GLN A 15 4.99 4.62 -2.86
N GLU A 16 4.98 5.24 -4.04
CA GLU A 16 5.65 6.50 -4.34
C GLU A 16 5.17 7.63 -3.42
N ASP A 17 3.85 7.75 -3.22
CA ASP A 17 3.24 8.74 -2.33
C ASP A 17 3.71 8.58 -0.89
N LEU A 18 3.87 7.33 -0.43
CA LEU A 18 4.39 7.04 0.90
C LEU A 18 5.84 7.50 1.06
N GLN A 19 6.69 7.16 0.09
CA GLN A 19 8.10 7.50 0.14
C GLN A 19 8.32 9.02 0.05
N ALA A 20 7.59 9.70 -0.84
CA ALA A 20 7.63 11.15 -0.97
C ALA A 20 7.15 11.84 0.33
N ALA A 21 6.06 11.35 0.95
CA ALA A 21 5.58 11.89 2.22
C ALA A 21 6.55 11.67 3.38
N LEU A 22 7.24 10.54 3.43
CA LEU A 22 8.27 10.27 4.45
C LEU A 22 9.47 11.20 4.27
N ASN A 23 9.94 11.39 3.03
CA ASN A 23 11.03 12.30 2.70
C ASN A 23 10.68 13.75 3.05
N ALA A 24 9.46 14.19 2.70
CA ALA A 24 8.95 15.51 3.04
C ALA A 24 8.98 15.77 4.55
N VAL A 25 8.53 14.80 5.35
CA VAL A 25 8.58 14.91 6.81
C VAL A 25 10.02 14.91 7.34
N ALA A 26 10.91 14.11 6.75
CA ALA A 26 12.34 14.11 7.10
C ALA A 26 13.01 15.48 6.82
N ASN A 27 12.58 16.16 5.75
CA ASN A 27 13.02 17.50 5.39
C ASN A 27 12.39 18.63 6.25
N GLY A 28 11.64 18.29 7.31
CA GLY A 28 11.08 19.25 8.26
C GLY A 28 9.61 19.62 8.01
N GLN A 29 8.93 19.02 7.02
CA GLN A 29 7.53 19.30 6.78
C GLN A 29 6.64 18.69 7.87
N LYS A 30 5.60 19.43 8.29
CA LYS A 30 4.63 18.93 9.27
C LYS A 30 3.86 17.73 8.70
N VAL A 31 3.70 16.68 9.50
CA VAL A 31 2.98 15.43 9.15
C VAL A 31 1.58 15.70 8.57
N ASN A 32 0.87 16.72 9.08
CA ASN A 32 -0.46 17.07 8.57
C ASN A 32 -0.42 17.65 7.15
N THR A 33 0.59 18.46 6.86
CA THR A 33 0.77 19.10 5.55
C THR A 33 1.16 18.04 4.53
N ALA A 34 2.16 17.21 4.84
CA ALA A 34 2.55 16.10 3.97
C ALA A 34 1.39 15.12 3.71
N ALA A 35 0.60 14.79 4.74
CA ALA A 35 -0.57 13.94 4.57
C ALA A 35 -1.61 14.50 3.57
N LYS A 36 -1.85 15.82 3.59
CA LYS A 36 -2.78 16.47 2.66
C LYS A 36 -2.23 16.51 1.24
N GLU A 37 -0.96 16.84 1.10
CA GLU A 37 -0.27 16.95 -0.19
C GLU A 37 -0.25 15.61 -0.94
N PHE A 38 0.15 14.54 -0.26
CA PHE A 38 0.23 13.19 -0.82
C PHE A 38 -1.09 12.39 -0.69
N LYS A 39 -2.22 13.07 -0.37
CA LYS A 39 -3.57 12.47 -0.26
C LYS A 39 -3.63 11.20 0.61
N MET A 40 -2.80 11.14 1.65
CA MET A 40 -2.72 9.99 2.55
C MET A 40 -3.35 10.30 3.91
N PRO A 41 -3.97 9.31 4.59
CA PRO A 41 -4.46 9.54 5.94
C PRO A 41 -3.32 9.87 6.91
N ARG A 42 -3.45 10.97 7.66
CA ARG A 42 -2.48 11.41 8.67
C ARG A 42 -2.10 10.31 9.67
N ARG A 43 -3.07 9.52 10.13
CA ARG A 43 -2.82 8.40 11.07
C ARG A 43 -1.96 7.30 10.42
N THR A 44 -2.14 7.06 9.12
CA THR A 44 -1.33 6.12 8.36
C THR A 44 0.10 6.60 8.27
N LEU A 45 0.33 7.84 7.85
CA LEU A 45 1.68 8.42 7.77
C LEU A 45 2.39 8.40 9.15
N LYS A 46 1.69 8.76 10.22
CA LYS A 46 2.24 8.69 11.59
C LYS A 46 2.63 7.27 12.01
N ARG A 47 1.85 6.25 11.60
CA ARG A 47 2.18 4.84 11.85
C ARG A 47 3.48 4.45 11.15
N TYR A 48 3.62 4.78 9.87
CA TYR A 48 4.83 4.47 9.09
C TYR A 48 6.09 5.12 9.66
N LEU A 49 5.98 6.38 10.10
CA LEU A 49 7.06 7.08 10.81
C LEU A 49 7.46 6.35 12.11
N LYS A 50 6.48 5.90 12.91
CA LYS A 50 6.75 5.16 14.16
C LYS A 50 7.40 3.80 13.90
N THR A 51 6.94 3.07 12.89
CA THR A 51 7.45 1.73 12.56
C THR A 51 8.72 1.77 11.70
N LYS A 52 9.16 2.95 11.25
CA LYS A 52 10.27 3.14 10.30
C LYS A 52 10.14 2.27 9.04
N GLN A 53 8.90 2.03 8.61
CA GLN A 53 8.62 1.24 7.42
C GLN A 53 8.60 2.16 6.21
N ILE A 54 9.35 1.77 5.17
CA ILE A 54 9.43 2.52 3.91
C ILE A 54 8.45 1.93 2.88
N LEU A 55 8.24 0.61 2.94
CA LEU A 55 7.36 -0.12 2.03
C LEU A 55 5.93 -0.18 2.56
N LYS A 56 4.98 -0.01 1.65
CA LYS A 56 3.55 -0.16 1.86
C LYS A 56 3.27 -1.58 2.32
N SER A 57 2.69 -1.69 3.51
CA SER A 57 2.23 -2.97 4.04
C SER A 57 1.07 -3.51 3.22
N HIS A 58 1.10 -4.81 2.93
CA HIS A 58 -0.08 -5.52 2.41
C HIS A 58 -1.26 -5.38 3.38
N LEU A 59 -2.47 -5.28 2.82
CA LEU A 59 -3.70 -5.26 3.60
C LEU A 59 -4.17 -6.70 3.81
N GLY A 60 -4.54 -7.06 5.04
CA GLY A 60 -5.07 -8.39 5.35
C GLY A 60 -4.01 -9.39 5.81
N ARG A 61 -4.33 -10.68 5.68
CA ARG A 61 -3.47 -11.78 6.13
C ARG A 61 -2.26 -11.88 5.20
N LYS A 62 -1.11 -12.27 5.76
CA LYS A 62 0.09 -12.55 4.96
C LYS A 62 -0.16 -13.78 4.07
N PRO A 63 0.38 -13.79 2.84
CA PRO A 63 0.31 -14.98 1.98
C PRO A 63 1.02 -16.16 2.66
N LEU A 64 0.51 -17.37 2.43
CA LEU A 64 1.11 -18.61 2.92
C LEU A 64 2.36 -18.96 2.10
N LEU A 65 2.30 -18.75 0.80
CA LEU A 65 3.36 -19.04 -0.14
C LEU A 65 4.33 -17.85 -0.24
N SER A 66 5.58 -18.14 -0.57
CA SER A 66 6.54 -17.09 -0.93
C SER A 66 6.25 -16.54 -2.32
N SER A 67 6.74 -15.32 -2.62
CA SER A 67 6.61 -14.73 -3.95
C SER A 67 7.20 -15.62 -5.05
N GLU A 68 8.28 -16.36 -4.75
CA GLU A 68 8.90 -17.29 -5.68
C GLU A 68 7.99 -18.48 -6.00
N GLN A 69 7.39 -19.08 -4.97
CA GLN A 69 6.43 -20.17 -5.13
C GLN A 69 5.18 -19.73 -5.90
N GLU A 70 4.66 -18.54 -5.62
CA GLU A 70 3.54 -17.97 -6.40
C GLU A 70 3.92 -17.78 -7.87
N ASN A 71 5.11 -17.28 -8.16
CA ASN A 71 5.59 -17.09 -9.54
C ASN A 71 5.79 -18.42 -10.28
N GLU A 72 6.30 -19.45 -9.60
CA GLU A 72 6.43 -20.80 -10.16
C GLU A 72 5.05 -21.37 -10.53
N LEU A 73 4.09 -21.27 -9.60
CA LEU A 73 2.72 -21.71 -9.83
C LEU A 73 2.07 -20.98 -11.01
N VAL A 74 2.21 -19.65 -11.06
CA VAL A 74 1.69 -18.82 -12.17
C VAL A 74 2.29 -19.27 -13.50
N THR A 75 3.59 -19.53 -13.54
CA THR A 75 4.29 -19.97 -14.76
C THR A 75 3.76 -21.33 -15.22
N ARG A 76 3.59 -22.27 -14.29
CA ARG A 76 3.11 -23.63 -14.59
C ARG A 76 1.66 -23.63 -15.06
N ILE A 77 0.80 -22.85 -14.42
CA ILE A 77 -0.61 -22.69 -14.83
C ILE A 77 -0.69 -22.12 -16.25
N LYS A 78 0.07 -21.05 -16.56
CA LYS A 78 0.11 -20.46 -17.90
C LYS A 78 0.59 -21.46 -18.97
N ARG A 79 1.63 -22.24 -18.66
CA ARG A 79 2.14 -23.29 -19.55
C ARG A 79 1.11 -24.38 -19.82
N LEU A 80 0.40 -24.84 -18.79
CA LEU A 80 -0.64 -25.86 -18.96
C LEU A 80 -1.82 -25.32 -19.78
N ALA A 81 -2.22 -24.08 -19.53
CA ALA A 81 -3.30 -23.41 -20.27
C ALA A 81 -2.98 -23.18 -21.76
N SER A 82 -1.70 -23.13 -22.16
CA SER A 82 -1.32 -22.98 -23.57
C SER A 82 -1.21 -24.30 -24.33
N VAL A 83 -1.15 -25.43 -23.62
CA VAL A 83 -0.95 -26.77 -24.20
C VAL A 83 -2.27 -27.56 -24.27
N GLY A 84 -3.22 -27.28 -23.39
CA GLY A 84 -4.59 -27.81 -23.46
C GLY A 84 -5.47 -27.01 -24.41
#